data_AF-A0AAD9G7I4-F1
#
_entry.id   AF-A0AAD9G7I4-F1
#
_cell.length_a   1.000
_cell.length_b   1.000
_cell.length_c   1.000
_cell.angle_alpha   90.00
_cell.angle_beta   90.00
_cell.angle_gamma   90.00
#
_symmetry.space_group_name_H-M   'P 1'
#
loop_
_entity.id
_entity.type
_entity.pdbx_description
1 polymer ?
#
loop_
_entity_poly.entity_id
_entity_poly.type
_entity_poly.pdbx_seq_one_letter_code
_entity_poly.pdbx_strand_id
1 'polypeptide(L)'
;MKKRIRKGILQGDSLSPLLFVLCMDPLSRAMNAMYDKAMVMMPDDRILATNHLLYIDDLKIFTEEEGMLKKMTEETQKFFEAIGFRMNRDKSATNSPECSNAAKLLEGTGTYKYLGITEDGNSRTSAAMLQEVTRVIVTRLQLLLKTDLSAKNLFRAINQHALTVINYFIGIVPTEKHAMRK
;
A
#
# COMPACT_ATOMS: atom_id res chain seq x y z
N MET A 1 5.72 14.54 -35.58
CA MET A 1 4.56 15.03 -34.78
C MET A 1 4.99 15.20 -33.32
N LYS A 2 5.11 16.43 -32.80
CA LYS A 2 5.47 16.68 -31.39
C LYS A 2 4.23 16.44 -30.51
N LYS A 3 4.24 15.37 -29.70
CA LYS A 3 3.22 15.16 -28.66
C LYS A 3 3.51 16.14 -27.51
N ARG A 4 2.57 17.04 -27.23
CA ARG A 4 2.68 18.02 -26.13
C ARG A 4 1.80 17.56 -24.97
N ILE A 5 2.43 17.20 -23.86
CA ILE A 5 1.74 16.83 -22.61
C ILE A 5 1.25 18.14 -21.96
N ARG A 6 -0.05 18.25 -21.71
CA ARG A 6 -0.66 19.43 -21.06
C ARG A 6 -0.93 19.22 -19.56
N LYS A 7 -1.15 17.97 -19.15
CA LYS A 7 -1.39 17.54 -17.76
C LYS A 7 -0.69 16.21 -17.55
N GLY A 8 -0.05 16.07 -16.39
CA GLY A 8 0.70 14.86 -16.02
C GLY A 8 2.19 14.98 -16.29
N ILE A 9 2.93 14.06 -15.65
CA ILE A 9 4.38 13.89 -15.74
C ILE A 9 4.68 12.62 -16.54
N LEU A 10 5.87 12.54 -17.14
CA LEU A 10 6.22 11.43 -18.01
C LEU A 10 6.54 10.16 -17.21
N GLN A 11 5.83 9.07 -17.47
CA GLN A 11 6.16 7.77 -16.87
C GLN A 11 7.48 7.23 -17.44
N GLY A 12 8.36 6.74 -16.57
CA GLY A 12 9.69 6.28 -16.92
C GLY A 12 10.78 7.36 -16.89
N ASP A 13 10.40 8.63 -16.68
CA ASP A 13 11.36 9.69 -16.38
C ASP A 13 11.82 9.62 -14.93
N SER A 14 13.13 9.76 -14.69
CA SER A 14 13.73 9.63 -13.35
C SER A 14 13.32 10.74 -12.39
N LEU A 15 12.91 11.91 -12.88
CA LEU A 15 12.49 13.05 -12.07
C LEU A 15 11.00 13.00 -11.70
N SER A 16 10.18 12.30 -12.48
CA SER A 16 8.74 12.19 -12.27
C SER A 16 8.34 11.76 -10.85
N PRO A 17 8.95 10.71 -10.23
CA PRO A 17 8.59 10.32 -8.87
C PRO A 17 8.81 11.44 -7.84
N LEU A 18 9.92 12.17 -7.95
CA LEU A 18 10.23 13.27 -7.03
C LEU A 18 9.25 14.43 -7.21
N LEU A 19 8.92 14.80 -8.45
CA LEU A 19 7.93 15.83 -8.72
C LEU A 19 6.56 15.46 -8.14
N PHE A 20 6.16 14.20 -8.25
CA PHE A 20 4.93 13.73 -7.64
C PHE A 20 4.95 13.91 -6.11
N VAL A 21 6.03 13.51 -5.45
CA VAL A 21 6.19 13.67 -4.00
C VAL A 21 6.16 15.15 -3.60
N LEU A 22 6.83 16.03 -4.33
CA LEU A 22 6.80 17.48 -4.09
C LEU A 22 5.40 18.07 -4.23
N CYS A 23 4.60 17.57 -5.19
CA CYS A 23 3.20 17.98 -5.33
C CYS A 23 2.33 17.54 -4.14
N MET A 24 2.66 16.41 -3.49
CA MET A 24 1.88 15.86 -2.37
C MET A 24 2.38 16.34 -0.99
N ASP A 25 3.60 16.84 -0.87
CA ASP A 25 4.19 17.33 0.38
C ASP A 25 3.31 18.39 1.10
N PRO A 26 2.67 19.35 0.42
CA PRO A 26 1.78 20.31 1.08
C PRO A 26 0.59 19.65 1.79
N LEU A 27 0.02 18.58 1.22
CA LEU A 27 -1.07 17.82 1.85
C LEU A 27 -0.59 17.16 3.14
N SER A 28 0.58 16.51 3.08
CA SER A 28 1.17 15.86 4.26
C SER A 28 1.48 16.87 5.38
N ARG A 29 2.00 18.05 5.04
CA ARG A 29 2.23 19.12 6.03
C ARG A 29 0.94 19.65 6.63
N ALA A 30 -0.07 19.89 5.81
CA ALA A 30 -1.37 20.37 6.25
C ALA A 30 -2.03 19.37 7.21
N MET A 31 -2.02 18.08 6.86
CA MET A 31 -2.53 17.01 7.73
C MET A 31 -1.80 16.97 9.07
N ASN A 32 -0.48 17.04 9.07
CA ASN A 32 0.32 17.01 10.30
C ASN A 32 0.13 18.25 11.19
N ALA A 33 -0.27 19.38 10.63
CA ALA A 33 -0.47 20.62 11.36
C ALA A 33 -1.89 20.75 11.95
N MET A 34 -2.90 20.20 11.26
CA MET A 34 -4.32 20.41 11.58
C MET A 34 -4.95 19.25 12.37
N TYR A 35 -4.37 18.05 12.32
CA TYR A 35 -4.99 16.84 12.86
C TYR A 35 -4.06 16.11 13.83
N ASP A 36 -4.67 15.54 14.87
CA ASP A 36 -3.97 14.69 15.83
C ASP A 36 -3.41 13.43 15.15
N LYS A 37 -2.36 12.88 15.75
CA LYS A 37 -1.64 11.72 15.24
C LYS A 37 -2.07 10.47 16.00
N ALA A 38 -2.37 9.40 15.26
CA ALA A 38 -2.53 8.09 15.86
C ALA A 38 -1.17 7.59 16.34
N MET A 39 -1.17 6.99 17.53
CA MET A 39 0.03 6.44 18.17
C MET A 39 0.08 4.93 17.94
N VAL A 40 1.09 4.46 17.21
CA VAL A 40 1.28 3.05 16.89
C VAL A 40 2.53 2.53 17.60
N MET A 41 2.35 1.56 18.49
CA MET A 41 3.46 0.88 19.13
C MET A 41 4.06 -0.16 18.17
N MET A 42 5.34 -0.01 17.86
CA MET A 42 6.09 -0.88 16.98
C MET A 42 6.65 -2.10 17.73
N PRO A 43 7.01 -3.19 17.03
CA PRO A 43 7.58 -4.38 17.66
C PRO A 43 8.92 -4.18 18.39
N ASP A 44 9.59 -3.05 18.16
CA ASP A 44 10.85 -2.66 18.79
C ASP A 44 10.67 -1.56 19.85
N ASP A 45 9.48 -1.50 20.46
CA ASP A 45 9.07 -0.55 21.50
C ASP A 45 9.10 0.93 21.09
N ARG A 46 9.34 1.23 19.81
CA ARG A 46 9.21 2.59 19.29
C ARG A 46 7.74 2.96 19.12
N ILE A 47 7.44 4.24 19.35
CA ILE A 47 6.11 4.79 19.06
C ILE A 47 6.17 5.58 17.76
N LEU A 48 5.41 5.15 16.76
CA LEU A 48 5.17 5.90 15.55
C LEU A 48 3.93 6.77 15.73
N ALA A 49 4.12 8.08 15.70
CA ALA A 49 3.03 9.05 15.71
C ALA A 49 2.75 9.53 14.28
N THR A 50 1.63 9.13 13.68
CA THR A 50 1.22 9.61 12.36
C THR A 50 -0.29 9.60 12.17
N ASN A 51 -0.80 10.47 11.30
CA ASN A 51 -2.20 10.47 10.88
C ASN A 51 -2.39 10.02 9.43
N HIS A 52 -1.31 9.73 8.70
CA HIS A 52 -1.38 9.16 7.36
C HIS A 52 -0.12 8.36 6.98
N LEU A 53 -0.26 7.46 5.99
CA LEU A 53 0.82 6.92 5.18
C LEU A 53 0.67 7.43 3.76
N LEU A 54 1.78 7.83 3.14
CA LEU A 54 1.82 8.28 1.77
C LEU A 54 2.92 7.55 1.02
N TYR A 55 2.55 6.78 0.00
CA TYR A 55 3.45 6.08 -0.90
C TYR A 55 3.06 6.36 -2.35
N ILE A 56 3.69 7.37 -2.95
CA ILE A 56 3.30 7.88 -4.28
C ILE A 56 1.78 8.15 -4.28
N ASP A 57 1.00 7.49 -5.13
CA ASP A 57 -0.43 7.67 -5.28
C ASP A 57 -1.27 6.95 -4.21
N ASP A 58 -0.67 6.01 -3.48
CA ASP A 58 -1.32 5.34 -2.36
C ASP A 58 -1.27 6.22 -1.10
N LEU A 59 -2.41 6.80 -0.74
CA LEU A 59 -2.63 7.55 0.50
C LEU A 59 -3.54 6.76 1.44
N LYS A 60 -3.13 6.61 2.70
CA LYS A 60 -3.92 6.00 3.77
C LYS A 60 -4.01 6.97 4.93
N ILE A 61 -5.22 7.29 5.39
CA ILE A 61 -5.47 8.26 6.46
C ILE A 61 -5.97 7.50 7.70
N PHE A 62 -5.54 7.93 8.89
CA PHE A 62 -5.98 7.37 10.16
C PHE A 62 -6.36 8.47 11.13
N THR A 63 -7.38 8.18 11.93
CA THR A 63 -7.78 8.96 13.09
C THR A 63 -8.62 8.06 13.99
N GLU A 64 -8.73 8.43 15.25
CA GLU A 64 -9.54 7.71 16.24
C GLU A 64 -11.03 8.10 16.15
N GLU A 65 -11.35 9.24 15.54
CA GLU A 65 -12.70 9.78 15.46
C GLU A 65 -13.26 9.76 14.04
N GLU A 66 -14.47 9.20 13.88
CA GLU A 66 -15.11 9.05 12.56
C GLU A 66 -15.37 10.41 11.88
N GLY A 67 -15.92 11.38 12.62
CA GLY A 67 -16.16 12.72 12.10
C GLY A 67 -14.89 13.47 11.69
N MET A 68 -13.75 13.14 12.30
CA MET A 68 -12.44 13.68 11.92
C MET A 68 -11.97 13.05 10.61
N LEU A 69 -12.21 11.74 10.40
CA LEU A 69 -11.84 11.05 9.18
C LEU A 69 -12.58 11.64 7.97
N LYS A 70 -13.86 11.96 8.16
CA LYS A 70 -14.67 12.65 7.15
C LYS A 70 -14.07 14.01 6.78
N LYS A 71 -13.71 14.83 7.76
CA LYS A 71 -13.08 16.15 7.52
C LYS A 71 -11.76 16.01 6.77
N MET A 72 -10.87 15.11 7.20
CA MET A 72 -9.60 14.84 6.54
C MET A 72 -9.79 14.39 5.08
N THR A 73 -10.81 13.55 4.84
CA THR A 73 -11.16 13.06 3.50
C THR A 73 -11.67 14.19 2.60
N GLU A 74 -12.56 15.05 3.10
CA GLU A 74 -13.07 16.20 2.36
C GLU A 74 -11.97 17.21 2.02
N GLU A 75 -11.04 17.47 2.94
CA GLU A 75 -9.88 18.33 2.67
C GLU A 75 -8.92 17.73 1.65
N THR A 76 -8.70 16.42 1.72
CA THR A 76 -7.92 15.68 0.72
C THR A 76 -8.53 15.81 -0.66
N GLN A 77 -9.86 15.66 -0.78
CA GLN A 77 -10.57 15.85 -2.05
C GLN A 77 -10.41 17.26 -2.59
N LYS A 78 -10.58 18.29 -1.76
CA LYS A 78 -10.38 19.70 -2.14
C LYS A 78 -8.95 19.96 -2.60
N PHE A 79 -7.97 19.40 -1.89
CA PHE A 79 -6.57 19.50 -2.27
C PHE A 79 -6.31 18.86 -3.63
N PHE A 80 -6.80 17.63 -3.84
CA PHE A 80 -6.68 16.94 -5.12
C PHE A 80 -7.30 17.72 -6.26
N GLU A 81 -8.50 18.28 -6.06
CA GLU A 81 -9.15 19.12 -7.07
C GLU A 81 -8.29 20.34 -7.41
N ALA A 82 -7.73 21.02 -6.41
CA ALA A 82 -6.88 22.20 -6.58
C ALA A 82 -5.60 21.91 -7.38
N ILE A 83 -4.97 20.75 -7.18
CA ILE A 83 -3.78 20.33 -7.94
C ILE A 83 -4.12 19.59 -9.25
N GLY A 84 -5.41 19.43 -9.56
CA GLY A 84 -5.90 18.76 -10.77
C GLY A 84 -5.82 17.22 -10.73
N PHE A 85 -5.72 16.64 -9.54
CA PHE A 85 -5.80 15.20 -9.28
C PHE A 85 -7.26 14.75 -9.17
N ARG A 86 -7.48 13.44 -9.29
CA ARG A 86 -8.78 12.81 -9.12
C ARG A 86 -8.63 11.57 -8.27
N MET A 87 -9.44 11.48 -7.22
CA MET A 87 -9.50 10.27 -6.40
C MET A 87 -10.21 9.15 -7.15
N ASN A 88 -9.69 7.93 -7.03
CA ASN A 88 -10.26 6.76 -7.68
C ASN A 88 -11.06 5.93 -6.67
N ARG A 89 -12.36 6.18 -6.58
CA ARG A 89 -13.26 5.48 -5.65
C ARG A 89 -13.21 3.96 -5.78
N ASP A 90 -13.06 3.42 -7.00
CA ASP A 90 -13.02 1.97 -7.23
C ASP A 90 -11.74 1.32 -6.70
N LYS A 91 -10.69 2.14 -6.52
CA LYS A 91 -9.41 1.74 -5.91
C LYS A 91 -9.24 2.26 -4.48
N SER A 92 -10.22 2.96 -3.92
CA SER A 92 -10.15 3.47 -2.55
C SER A 92 -11.11 2.68 -1.66
N ALA A 93 -10.70 2.46 -0.41
CA ALA A 93 -11.50 1.76 0.58
C ALA A 93 -11.57 2.54 1.89
N THR A 94 -12.69 2.42 2.61
CA THR A 94 -12.91 3.04 3.92
C THR A 94 -13.60 2.05 4.85
N ASN A 95 -13.31 2.11 6.14
CA ASN A 95 -14.05 1.41 7.20
C ASN A 95 -15.13 2.28 7.85
N SER A 96 -15.21 3.56 7.49
CA SER A 96 -16.20 4.52 7.98
C SER A 96 -17.32 4.73 6.95
N PRO A 97 -18.59 4.52 7.33
CA PRO A 97 -19.76 4.86 6.52
C PRO A 97 -19.80 6.34 6.08
N GLU A 98 -19.29 7.26 6.90
CA GLU A 98 -19.27 8.69 6.58
C GLU A 98 -18.42 9.03 5.34
N CYS A 99 -17.44 8.20 5.02
CA CYS A 99 -16.54 8.37 3.87
C CYS A 99 -16.93 7.51 2.65
N SER A 100 -18.11 6.90 2.64
CA SER A 100 -18.59 5.99 1.58
C SER A 100 -18.81 6.66 0.21
N ASN A 101 -18.94 7.99 0.21
CA ASN A 101 -18.98 8.82 -1.00
C ASN A 101 -17.62 8.87 -1.70
N ALA A 102 -16.53 8.90 -0.93
CA ALA A 102 -15.16 9.02 -1.38
C ALA A 102 -14.54 7.66 -1.74
N ALA A 103 -14.84 6.63 -0.95
CA ALA A 103 -14.22 5.32 -1.04
C ALA A 103 -15.25 4.20 -0.87
N LYS A 104 -14.93 3.00 -1.32
CA LYS A 104 -15.79 1.83 -1.12
C LYS A 104 -15.78 1.42 0.37
N LEU A 105 -16.96 1.30 0.98
CA LEU A 105 -17.08 0.83 2.35
C LEU A 105 -16.66 -0.64 2.47
N LEU A 106 -15.82 -0.95 3.44
CA LEU A 106 -15.42 -2.30 3.82
C LEU A 106 -16.39 -2.83 4.86
N GLU A 107 -17.33 -3.68 4.44
CA GLU A 107 -18.30 -4.33 5.32
C GLU A 107 -17.85 -5.74 5.70
N GLY A 108 -18.04 -6.13 6.96
CA GLY A 108 -17.82 -7.50 7.44
C GLY A 108 -16.40 -8.02 7.18
N THR A 109 -16.29 -9.03 6.31
CA THR A 109 -15.00 -9.64 5.89
C THR A 109 -14.36 -8.94 4.68
N GLY A 110 -14.82 -7.72 4.36
CA GLY A 110 -14.26 -6.89 3.30
C GLY A 110 -12.75 -6.67 3.48
N THR A 111 -12.01 -6.83 2.39
CA THR A 111 -10.57 -6.60 2.36
C THR A 111 -10.19 -5.61 1.28
N TYR A 112 -9.06 -4.96 1.48
CA TYR A 112 -8.43 -4.06 0.52
C TYR A 112 -6.94 -4.40 0.40
N LYS A 113 -6.31 -4.02 -0.72
CA LYS A 113 -4.90 -4.31 -0.97
C LYS A 113 -4.08 -3.02 -0.91
N TYR A 114 -3.21 -2.91 0.09
CA TYR A 114 -2.29 -1.78 0.27
C TYR A 114 -0.84 -2.26 0.09
N LEU A 115 -0.09 -1.64 -0.83
CA LEU A 115 1.32 -1.99 -1.13
C LEU A 115 1.58 -3.49 -1.31
N GLY A 116 0.65 -4.21 -1.96
CA GLY A 116 0.80 -5.65 -2.18
C GLY A 116 0.24 -6.53 -1.06
N ILE A 117 -0.10 -5.97 0.10
CA ILE A 117 -0.59 -6.68 1.29
C ILE A 117 -2.11 -6.56 1.35
N THR A 118 -2.79 -7.68 1.53
CA THR A 118 -4.25 -7.69 1.73
C THR A 118 -4.57 -7.47 3.20
N GLU A 119 -5.34 -6.42 3.48
CA GLU A 119 -5.72 -5.98 4.82
C GLU A 119 -7.24 -5.95 4.99
N ASP A 120 -7.72 -6.15 6.22
CA ASP A 120 -9.13 -5.96 6.59
C ASP A 120 -9.44 -4.49 6.97
N GLY A 121 -10.69 -4.21 7.33
CA GLY A 121 -11.13 -2.89 7.78
C GLY A 121 -10.43 -2.34 9.04
N ASN A 122 -9.67 -3.18 9.76
CA ASN A 122 -8.88 -2.81 10.92
C ASN A 122 -7.37 -2.74 10.60
N SER A 123 -7.00 -2.71 9.31
CA SER A 123 -5.61 -2.73 8.85
C SER A 123 -4.82 -3.96 9.30
N ARG A 124 -5.49 -5.09 9.56
CA ARG A 124 -4.82 -6.36 9.89
C ARG A 124 -4.59 -7.16 8.62
N THR A 125 -3.40 -7.72 8.48
CA THR A 125 -3.04 -8.60 7.36
C THR A 125 -3.96 -9.82 7.32
N SER A 126 -4.51 -10.12 6.15
CA SER A 126 -5.32 -11.30 5.91
C SER A 126 -4.51 -12.59 6.09
N ALA A 127 -5.11 -13.59 6.76
CA ALA A 127 -4.51 -14.93 6.91
C ALA A 127 -4.25 -15.61 5.54
N ALA A 128 -4.97 -15.23 4.49
CA ALA A 128 -4.78 -15.77 3.15
C ALA A 128 -3.49 -15.27 2.46
N MET A 129 -2.81 -14.26 3.02
CA MET A 129 -1.63 -13.67 2.40
C MET A 129 -0.49 -14.70 2.22
N LEU A 130 -0.28 -15.58 3.21
CA LEU A 130 0.74 -16.63 3.13
C LEU A 130 0.43 -17.63 2.00
N GLN A 131 -0.85 -17.98 1.83
CA GLN A 131 -1.28 -18.88 0.77
C GLN A 131 -1.04 -18.26 -0.61
N GLU A 132 -1.33 -16.97 -0.77
CA GLU A 132 -1.11 -16.25 -2.03
C GLU A 132 0.38 -16.11 -2.36
N VAL A 133 1.22 -15.78 -1.38
CA VAL A 133 2.69 -15.75 -1.56
C VAL A 133 3.21 -17.13 -1.97
N THR A 134 2.75 -18.19 -1.28
CA THR A 134 3.13 -19.57 -1.59
C THR A 134 2.70 -19.95 -2.99
N ARG A 135 1.48 -19.60 -3.40
CA ARG A 135 0.96 -19.84 -4.75
C ARG A 135 1.84 -19.18 -5.82
N VAL A 136 2.26 -17.94 -5.61
CA VAL A 136 3.17 -17.23 -6.53
C VAL A 136 4.53 -17.94 -6.61
N ILE A 137 5.10 -18.34 -5.47
CA ILE A 137 6.37 -19.09 -5.43
C ILE A 137 6.26 -20.41 -6.19
N VAL A 138 5.23 -21.21 -5.91
CA VAL A 138 4.99 -22.50 -6.58
C VAL A 138 4.77 -22.31 -8.08
N THR A 139 4.02 -21.29 -8.49
CA THR A 139 3.82 -20.98 -9.92
C THR A 139 5.14 -20.68 -10.61
N ARG A 140 6.00 -19.85 -9.99
CA ARG A 140 7.32 -19.52 -10.55
C ARG A 140 8.25 -20.74 -10.59
N LEU A 141 8.22 -21.60 -9.56
CA LEU A 141 8.96 -22.86 -9.55
C LEU A 141 8.53 -23.76 -10.72
N GLN A 142 7.23 -23.97 -10.90
CA GLN A 142 6.70 -24.79 -12.00
C GLN A 142 7.10 -24.26 -13.38
N LEU A 143 7.13 -22.93 -13.56
CA LEU A 143 7.58 -22.32 -14.81
C LEU A 143 9.08 -22.52 -15.02
N LEU A 144 9.91 -22.36 -13.99
CA LEU A 144 11.36 -22.55 -14.07
C LEU A 144 11.74 -24.01 -14.33
N LEU A 145 11.03 -24.96 -13.72
CA LEU A 145 11.24 -26.39 -13.94
C LEU A 145 10.93 -26.86 -15.37
N LYS A 146 10.14 -26.07 -16.13
CA LYS A 146 9.84 -26.33 -17.55
C LYS A 146 10.88 -25.77 -18.51
N THR A 147 11.92 -25.10 -18.00
CA THR A 147 12.99 -24.53 -18.83
C THR A 147 14.11 -25.53 -19.04
N ASP A 148 14.82 -25.44 -20.17
CA ASP A 148 15.98 -26.28 -20.48
C ASP A 148 17.28 -25.81 -19.79
N LEU A 149 17.18 -25.25 -18.59
CA LEU A 149 18.33 -24.78 -17.83
C LEU A 149 19.12 -25.97 -17.26
N SER A 150 20.46 -25.86 -17.31
CA SER A 150 21.32 -26.79 -16.57
C SER A 150 21.02 -26.70 -15.07
N ALA A 151 21.26 -27.79 -14.32
CA ALA A 151 20.93 -27.86 -12.89
C ALA A 151 21.47 -26.65 -12.09
N LYS A 152 22.73 -26.26 -12.33
CA LYS A 152 23.35 -25.09 -11.68
C LYS A 152 22.60 -23.78 -11.98
N ASN A 153 22.20 -23.58 -13.24
CA ASN A 153 21.48 -22.38 -13.67
C ASN A 153 20.03 -22.40 -13.17
N LEU A 154 19.40 -23.57 -13.11
CA LEU A 154 18.07 -23.76 -12.55
C LEU A 154 18.02 -23.38 -11.07
N PHE A 155 18.94 -23.90 -10.25
CA PHE A 155 19.03 -23.52 -8.83
C PHE A 155 19.24 -22.01 -8.65
N ARG A 156 20.10 -21.41 -9.47
CA ARG A 156 20.31 -19.95 -9.47
C ARG A 156 19.02 -19.21 -9.81
N ALA A 157 18.31 -19.63 -10.86
CA ALA A 157 17.06 -19.00 -11.28
C ALA A 157 15.95 -19.14 -10.23
N ILE A 158 15.84 -20.29 -9.58
CA ILE A 158 14.91 -20.53 -8.47
C ILE A 158 15.18 -19.55 -7.32
N ASN A 159 16.44 -19.46 -6.90
CA ASN A 159 16.83 -18.56 -5.81
C ASN A 159 16.56 -17.09 -6.15
N GLN A 160 16.81 -16.68 -7.40
CA GLN A 160 16.66 -15.30 -7.85
C GLN A 160 15.21 -14.88 -8.13
N HIS A 161 14.39 -15.78 -8.69
CA HIS A 161 13.07 -15.42 -9.21
C HIS A 161 11.91 -16.01 -8.43
N ALA A 162 12.04 -17.21 -7.86
CA ALA A 162 10.96 -17.82 -7.08
C ALA A 162 11.06 -17.43 -5.61
N LEU A 163 12.22 -17.67 -4.98
CA LEU A 163 12.36 -17.48 -3.53
C LEU A 163 12.39 -16.01 -3.09
N THR A 164 12.91 -15.09 -3.93
CA THR A 164 12.97 -13.65 -3.60
C THR A 164 11.60 -13.03 -3.33
N VAL A 165 10.50 -13.63 -3.80
CA VAL A 165 9.13 -13.16 -3.52
C VAL A 165 8.89 -13.05 -2.01
N ILE A 166 9.37 -14.04 -1.23
CA ILE A 166 9.12 -14.05 0.21
C ILE A 166 9.78 -12.86 0.92
N ASN A 167 10.92 -12.37 0.41
CA ASN A 167 11.72 -11.32 1.06
C ASN A 167 10.92 -10.04 1.27
N TYR A 168 9.99 -9.70 0.38
CA TYR A 168 9.13 -8.54 0.53
C TYR A 168 8.12 -8.68 1.68
N PHE A 169 7.71 -9.91 1.99
CA PHE A 169 6.65 -10.21 2.97
C PHE A 169 7.19 -10.68 4.33
N ILE A 170 8.51 -10.91 4.46
CA ILE A 170 9.16 -11.27 5.72
C ILE A 170 8.89 -10.17 6.76
N GLY A 171 8.47 -10.58 7.96
CA GLY A 171 8.18 -9.67 9.08
C GLY A 171 6.77 -9.07 9.08
N ILE A 172 6.03 -9.18 7.97
CA ILE A 172 4.66 -8.67 7.84
C ILE A 172 3.66 -9.83 7.87
N VAL A 173 3.93 -10.89 7.09
CA VAL A 173 3.08 -12.08 7.06
C VAL A 173 3.52 -13.01 8.19
N PRO A 174 2.62 -13.44 9.08
CA PRO A 174 2.95 -14.41 10.12
C PRO A 174 3.47 -15.69 9.48
N THR A 175 4.75 -15.96 9.66
CA THR A 175 5.36 -17.27 9.33
C THR A 175 5.41 -18.10 10.60
N GLU A 176 5.26 -19.42 10.49
CA GLU A 176 5.09 -20.34 11.62
C GLU A 176 6.12 -20.16 12.75
N LYS A 177 7.34 -19.66 12.44
CA LYS A 177 8.39 -19.39 13.44
C LYS A 177 8.10 -18.19 14.36
N HIS A 178 7.20 -17.27 14.00
CA HIS A 178 6.77 -16.17 14.88
C HIS A 178 5.57 -16.52 15.74
N ALA A 179 4.85 -17.62 15.44
CA ALA A 179 3.77 -18.11 16.28
C ALA A 179 4.27 -18.84 17.55
N MET A 180 5.52 -19.34 17.55
CA MET A 180 6.12 -20.07 18.68
C MET A 180 6.95 -19.19 19.65
N ARG A 181 6.89 -17.86 19.54
CA ARG A 181 7.63 -16.92 20.41
C ARG A 181 6.73 -16.04 21.27
N LYS A 182 5.46 -16.41 21.46
CA LYS A 182 4.58 -15.82 22.48
C LYS A 182 4.40 -16.78 23.63
#